data_AF-A0A0K8RDE0-F1
#
_entry.id   AF-A0A0K8RDE0-F1
#
_cell.length_a   1.000
_cell.length_b   1.000
_cell.length_c   1.000
_cell.angle_alpha   90.00
_cell.angle_beta   90.00
_cell.angle_gamma   90.00
#
_symmetry.space_group_name_H-M   'P 1'
#
loop_
_entity.id
_entity.type
_entity.pdbx_description
1 polymer ?
#
loop_
_entity_poly.entity_id
_entity_poly.type
_entity_poly.pdbx_seq_one_letter_code
_entity_poly.pdbx_strand_id
1 'polypeptide(L)'
;MEVRTFAFLQIAVLIALCLHLASAGSKERSAPQSSENSIKAEFCDTNCTEGPDKTWSDCSPGCFCVHVGNSTEGRCMTFNGVDDYTTQEANYEPERLLR
;
A
#
# COMPACT_ATOMS: atom_id res chain seq x y z
N MET A 1 -4.77 -48.11 -32.04
CA MET A 1 -4.01 -46.92 -31.56
C MET A 1 -4.90 -45.77 -31.10
N GLU A 2 -6.22 -45.99 -30.90
CA GLU A 2 -7.21 -44.91 -30.72
C GLU A 2 -7.33 -44.43 -29.27
N VAL A 3 -7.06 -45.29 -28.29
CA VAL A 3 -7.15 -44.97 -26.85
C VAL A 3 -6.20 -43.84 -26.45
N ARG A 4 -5.07 -43.72 -27.15
CA ARG A 4 -4.06 -42.71 -26.85
C ARG A 4 -4.53 -41.32 -27.28
N THR A 5 -5.22 -41.22 -28.41
CA THR A 5 -5.74 -39.96 -28.95
C THR A 5 -6.83 -39.35 -28.07
N PHE A 6 -7.71 -40.19 -27.51
CA PHE A 6 -8.74 -39.75 -26.56
C PHE A 6 -8.15 -39.14 -25.29
N ALA A 7 -7.07 -39.72 -24.76
CA ALA A 7 -6.40 -39.18 -23.58
C ALA A 7 -5.78 -37.80 -23.84
N PHE A 8 -5.16 -37.58 -25.02
CA PHE A 8 -4.62 -36.28 -25.38
C PHE A 8 -5.70 -35.20 -25.52
N LEU A 9 -6.85 -35.55 -26.10
CA LEU A 9 -7.98 -34.63 -26.22
C LEU A 9 -8.54 -34.23 -24.85
N GLN A 10 -8.62 -35.16 -23.91
CA GLN A 10 -9.07 -34.87 -22.53
C GLN A 10 -8.12 -33.92 -21.80
N ILE A 11 -6.81 -34.09 -21.95
CA ILE A 11 -5.80 -33.20 -21.35
C ILE A 11 -5.91 -31.79 -21.96
N ALA A 12 -6.06 -31.68 -23.28
CA ALA A 12 -6.21 -30.39 -23.95
C ALA A 12 -7.46 -29.62 -23.48
N VAL A 13 -8.59 -30.32 -23.32
CA VAL A 13 -9.84 -29.73 -22.79
C VAL A 13 -9.67 -29.27 -21.35
N LEU A 14 -8.98 -30.05 -20.50
CA LEU A 14 -8.69 -29.66 -19.12
C LEU A 14 -7.85 -28.38 -19.04
N ILE A 15 -6.79 -28.27 -19.86
CA ILE A 15 -5.92 -27.09 -19.88
C ILE A 15 -6.69 -25.84 -20.33
N ALA A 16 -7.54 -25.97 -21.37
CA ALA A 16 -8.38 -24.89 -21.83
C ALA A 16 -9.38 -24.42 -20.75
N LEU A 17 -10.01 -25.36 -20.04
CA LEU A 17 -10.91 -25.06 -18.91
C LEU A 17 -10.18 -24.36 -17.76
N CYS A 18 -8.97 -24.83 -17.38
CA CYS A 18 -8.15 -24.20 -16.34
C CYS A 18 -7.77 -22.76 -16.71
N LEU A 19 -7.48 -22.49 -17.99
CA LEU A 19 -7.16 -21.14 -18.47
C LEU A 19 -8.39 -20.20 -18.39
N HIS A 20 -9.58 -20.69 -18.74
CA HIS A 20 -10.82 -19.94 -18.60
C HIS A 20 -11.18 -19.67 -17.12
N LEU A 21 -10.94 -20.63 -16.24
CA LEU A 21 -11.17 -20.49 -14.79
C LEU A 21 -10.14 -19.55 -14.14
N ALA A 22 -8.88 -19.56 -14.59
CA ALA A 22 -7.86 -18.62 -14.14
C ALA A 22 -8.14 -17.18 -14.61
N SER A 23 -8.84 -17.02 -15.75
CA SER A 23 -9.29 -15.72 -16.25
C SER A 23 -10.58 -15.20 -15.61
N ALA A 24 -11.30 -16.02 -14.83
CA ALA A 24 -12.24 -15.51 -13.82
C ALA A 24 -11.44 -14.99 -12.61
N GLY A 25 -10.47 -14.12 -12.91
CA GLY A 25 -9.66 -13.41 -11.97
C GLY A 25 -10.57 -12.73 -10.97
N SER A 26 -10.28 -13.02 -9.70
CA SER A 26 -10.59 -12.23 -8.54
C SER A 26 -11.61 -11.13 -8.84
N LYS A 27 -12.91 -11.44 -8.68
CA LYS A 27 -13.72 -10.46 -7.97
C LYS A 27 -13.15 -10.45 -6.56
N GLU A 28 -11.98 -9.82 -6.42
CA GLU A 28 -11.62 -9.18 -5.19
C GLU A 28 -12.91 -8.43 -4.90
N ARG A 29 -13.61 -8.87 -3.85
CA ARG A 29 -14.58 -7.98 -3.24
C ARG A 29 -13.69 -6.81 -2.91
N SER A 30 -13.67 -5.79 -3.78
CA SER A 30 -13.09 -4.50 -3.46
C SER A 30 -13.66 -4.27 -2.09
N ALA A 31 -12.79 -4.31 -1.07
CA ALA A 31 -13.21 -4.08 0.29
C ALA A 31 -14.15 -2.88 0.20
N PRO A 32 -15.34 -2.90 0.84
CA PRO A 32 -16.21 -1.74 0.86
C PRO A 32 -15.28 -0.57 1.11
N GLN A 33 -15.21 0.38 0.17
CA GLN A 33 -14.40 1.57 0.35
C GLN A 33 -15.03 2.21 1.57
N SER A 34 -14.54 1.86 2.75
CA SER A 34 -15.09 2.30 4.02
C SER A 34 -14.71 3.75 4.05
N SER A 35 -15.65 4.57 3.60
CA SER A 35 -15.55 6.03 3.55
C SER A 35 -15.31 6.65 4.93
N GLU A 36 -15.28 5.83 5.98
CA GLU A 36 -15.08 6.23 7.37
C GLU A 36 -13.60 6.22 7.81
N ASN A 37 -12.67 5.61 7.07
CA ASN A 37 -11.25 5.56 7.47
C ASN A 37 -10.27 5.79 6.30
N SER A 38 -10.65 6.67 5.36
CA SER A 38 -9.76 7.01 4.24
C SER A 38 -8.63 7.92 4.73
N ILE A 39 -7.41 7.38 4.85
CA ILE A 39 -6.21 8.18 5.02
C ILE A 39 -6.01 8.99 3.73
N LYS A 40 -6.24 10.30 3.80
CA LYS A 40 -6.04 11.19 2.65
C LYS A 40 -4.62 11.74 2.70
N ALA A 41 -3.82 11.40 1.71
CA ALA A 41 -2.53 12.07 1.52
C ALA A 41 -2.76 13.43 0.85
N GLU A 42 -2.20 14.49 1.43
CA GLU A 42 -2.22 15.84 0.88
C GLU A 42 -0.81 16.33 0.62
N PHE A 43 -0.64 17.13 -0.42
CA PHE A 43 0.64 17.75 -0.75
C PHE A 43 0.80 19.04 0.05
N CYS A 44 2.01 19.25 0.58
CA CYS A 44 2.38 20.52 1.17
C CYS A 44 2.91 21.47 0.09
N ASP A 45 3.05 22.75 0.40
CA ASP A 45 3.43 23.78 -0.57
C ASP A 45 4.87 23.65 -1.10
N THR A 46 5.71 22.87 -0.41
CA THR A 46 7.13 22.72 -0.73
C THR A 46 7.47 21.35 -1.33
N ASN A 47 8.53 21.33 -2.15
CA ASN A 47 9.22 20.09 -2.54
C ASN A 47 10.42 19.87 -1.61
N CYS A 48 10.97 18.67 -1.66
CA CYS A 48 12.21 18.33 -0.99
C CYS A 48 13.23 17.79 -2.00
N THR A 49 14.52 18.04 -1.78
CA THR A 49 15.60 17.59 -2.66
C THR A 49 16.75 16.99 -1.87
N GLU A 50 17.42 16.00 -2.43
CA GLU A 50 18.61 15.38 -1.86
C GLU A 50 19.84 16.28 -2.10
N GLY A 51 20.48 16.68 -1.00
CA GLY A 51 21.71 17.46 -0.99
C GLY A 51 22.96 16.63 -1.33
N PRO A 52 24.11 17.29 -1.49
CA PRO A 52 25.38 16.64 -1.85
C PRO A 52 25.89 15.65 -0.78
N ASP A 53 25.43 15.80 0.45
CA ASP A 53 25.71 14.96 1.61
C ASP A 53 24.72 13.80 1.79
N LYS A 54 23.82 13.58 0.82
CA LYS A 54 22.72 12.60 0.90
C LYS A 54 21.65 12.91 1.93
N THR A 55 21.60 14.16 2.40
CA THR A 55 20.55 14.65 3.30
C THR A 55 19.44 15.30 2.49
N TRP A 56 18.18 15.00 2.82
CA TRP A 56 17.03 15.64 2.19
C TRP A 56 16.74 17.00 2.82
N SER A 57 16.36 17.98 2.00
CA SER A 57 15.90 19.28 2.51
C SER A 57 14.62 19.14 3.32
N ASP A 58 14.52 19.92 4.40
CA ASP A 58 13.38 19.90 5.30
C ASP A 58 12.06 20.34 4.62
N CYS A 59 10.96 19.74 5.07
CA CYS A 59 9.60 20.14 4.73
C CYS A 59 9.02 21.08 5.81
N SER A 60 7.91 21.75 5.49
CA SER A 60 7.14 22.51 6.49
C SER A 60 6.72 21.63 7.68
N PRO A 61 6.54 22.19 8.88
CA PRO A 61 6.11 21.44 10.05
C PRO A 61 4.83 20.63 9.79
N GLY A 62 4.82 19.36 10.18
CA GLY A 62 3.69 18.44 9.94
C GLY A 62 3.69 17.78 8.56
N CYS A 63 4.70 18.05 7.73
CA CYS A 63 4.91 17.40 6.44
C CYS A 63 6.17 16.54 6.47
N PHE A 64 6.18 15.47 5.67
CA PHE A 64 7.33 14.59 5.48
C PHE A 64 7.69 14.50 3.99
N CYS A 65 8.98 14.32 3.71
CA CYS A 65 9.50 14.21 2.34
C CYS A 65 9.29 12.79 1.79
N VAL A 66 8.72 12.69 0.59
CA VAL A 66 8.55 11.43 -0.14
C VAL A 66 9.28 11.50 -1.47
N HIS A 67 10.12 10.52 -1.77
CA HIS A 67 10.81 10.37 -3.05
C HIS A 67 10.61 8.95 -3.59
N VAL A 68 10.74 8.80 -4.91
CA VAL A 68 10.57 7.50 -5.59
C VAL A 68 11.91 7.05 -6.15
N GLY A 69 12.33 5.85 -5.75
CA GLY A 69 13.58 5.23 -6.22
C GLY A 69 14.80 6.12 -5.95
N ASN A 70 15.63 6.30 -6.97
CA ASN A 70 16.88 7.06 -6.91
C ASN A 70 16.74 8.52 -7.36
N SER A 71 15.51 9.06 -7.38
CA SER A 71 15.28 10.49 -7.66
C SER A 71 15.90 11.34 -6.56
N THR A 72 16.60 12.41 -6.93
CA THR A 72 17.10 13.45 -6.01
C THR A 72 16.05 14.53 -5.73
N GLU A 73 14.88 14.42 -6.36
CA GLU A 73 13.72 15.27 -6.12
C GLU A 73 12.60 14.44 -5.49
N GLY A 74 11.93 15.05 -4.53
CA GLY A 74 10.82 14.50 -3.78
C GLY A 74 9.76 15.58 -3.51
N ARG A 75 8.66 15.17 -2.90
CA ARG A 75 7.55 16.05 -2.56
C ARG A 75 7.20 15.95 -1.09
N CYS A 76 6.94 17.09 -0.47
CA CYS A 76 6.44 17.12 0.89
C CYS A 76 4.96 16.74 0.92
N MET A 77 4.61 15.81 1.78
CA MET A 77 3.24 15.31 1.95
C MET A 77 2.85 15.28 3.44
N THR A 78 1.55 15.28 3.71
CA THR A 78 0.98 15.01 5.02
C THR A 78 -0.19 14.04 4.89
N PHE A 79 -0.54 13.34 5.96
CA PHE A 79 -1.70 12.44 5.99
C PHE A 79 -2.80 13.04 6.84
N ASN A 80 -3.94 13.33 6.22
CA ASN A 80 -5.15 13.78 6.86
C ASN A 80 -6.15 12.61 6.86
N GLY A 81 -6.19 11.86 7.95
CA GLY A 81 -7.21 10.87 8.24
C GLY A 81 -7.83 11.20 9.59
N VAL A 82 -9.16 11.31 9.62
CA VAL A 82 -10.02 11.31 10.82
C VAL A 82 -9.54 10.14 11.70
N ASP A 83 -9.19 10.21 12.99
CA ASP A 83 -9.56 11.11 14.08
C ASP A 83 -8.44 11.13 15.14
N ASP A 84 -8.45 12.20 15.93
CA ASP A 84 -7.62 12.53 17.09
C ASP A 84 -7.57 11.42 18.17
N TYR A 85 -6.76 10.39 17.95
CA TYR A 85 -6.39 9.41 18.99
C TYR A 85 -4.89 9.33 19.30
N THR A 86 -4.04 10.14 18.67
CA THR A 86 -2.59 10.16 18.98
C THR A 86 -2.13 11.35 19.81
N THR A 87 -3.06 12.00 20.52
CA THR A 87 -2.71 12.95 21.59
C THR A 87 -2.80 12.34 22.99
N GLN A 88 -2.73 11.00 23.11
CA GLN A 88 -2.73 10.30 24.40
C GLN A 88 -1.68 9.18 24.52
N GLU A 89 -0.54 9.29 23.83
CA GLU A 89 0.59 8.35 24.04
C GLU A 89 1.91 9.12 24.30
N ALA A 90 1.82 10.24 25.02
CA ALA A 90 2.97 10.97 25.56
C ALA A 90 2.88 11.13 27.10
N ASN A 91 2.05 10.33 27.78
CA ASN A 91 1.96 10.28 29.24
C ASN A 91 1.59 8.88 29.75
N TYR A 92 2.32 7.84 29.35
CA TYR A 92 2.34 6.58 30.11
C TYR A 92 3.72 6.39 30.75
N GLU A 93 3.84 6.96 31.95
CA GLU A 93 4.91 6.68 32.90
C GLU A 93 4.78 5.22 33.38
N PRO A 94 5.83 4.38 33.31
CA PRO A 94 5.72 2.97 33.67
C PRO A 94 5.88 2.79 35.18
N GLU A 95 4.90 3.20 35.98
CA GLU A 95 4.81 2.81 37.39
C GLU A 95 3.38 2.47 37.80
N ARG A 96 3.03 1.18 37.69
CA ARG A 96 2.28 0.39 38.69
C ARG A 96 1.99 -1.03 38.19
N LEU A 97 3.04 -1.83 38.06
CA LEU A 97 2.96 -3.25 38.36
C LEU A 97 3.08 -3.39 39.88
N LEU A 98 1.94 -3.44 40.59
CA LEU A 98 1.72 -4.03 41.93
C LEU A 98 0.51 -3.35 42.62
N ARG A 99 -0.69 -3.83 42.32
CA ARG A 99 -1.74 -4.07 43.32
C ARG A 99 -2.75 -5.08 42.80
#